data_AF-A1RDV7-F1
#
_entry.id   AF-A1RDV7-F1
#
_cell.length_a   1.000
_cell.length_b   1.000
_cell.length_c   1.000
_cell.angle_alpha   90.00
_cell.angle_beta   90.00
_cell.angle_gamma   90.00
#
_symmetry.space_group_name_H-M   'P 1'
#
loop_
_entity.id
_entity.type
_entity.pdbx_description
1 polymer ?
#
loop_
_entity_poly.entity_id
_entity_poly.type
_entity_poly.pdbx_seq_one_letter_code
_entity_poly.pdbx_strand_id
1 'polypeptide(L)'
;MSAAWTSTRGAENSCSLMSRFPDTDQHGSAILVKAHRSTESWPPMRWDMRDGLHEGSLSAIIPDGRVSEDVRMGVVAVEGISGNFPRHPNIKTHEMVPDDQIVGWCAACTCGWRGPRWSRVDTSRQAALSKRLAYLPSLGFAVPSVGVEEALHLEWEKHAFPAAAISELNAAVKAAEEAASRLDRGVASARRAGVSWALIGSALGISRQSAHEKWSP
;
A
#
# COMPACT_ATOMS: atom_id res chain seq x y z
N MET A 1 -6.52 36.52 43.21
CA MET A 1 -5.05 36.47 43.16
C MET A 1 -4.64 36.74 41.73
N SER A 2 -3.89 37.81 41.49
CA SER A 2 -3.45 38.24 40.16
C SER A 2 -1.99 37.89 39.97
N ALA A 3 -1.61 37.48 38.75
CA ALA A 3 -0.27 37.70 38.22
C ALA A 3 -0.35 37.62 36.68
N ALA A 4 0.00 38.70 36.00
CA ALA A 4 0.27 38.71 34.57
C ALA A 4 1.77 38.55 34.34
N TRP A 5 2.19 38.01 33.19
CA TRP A 5 3.51 38.29 32.64
C TRP A 5 3.39 38.58 31.13
N THR A 6 3.87 39.75 30.75
CA THR A 6 3.97 40.26 29.38
C THR A 6 5.43 40.29 28.95
N SER A 7 5.76 39.93 27.71
CA SER A 7 6.73 40.70 26.89
C SER A 7 6.85 40.18 25.45
N THR A 8 6.75 41.13 24.52
CA THR A 8 7.38 41.32 23.19
C THR A 8 8.51 40.35 22.76
N ARG A 9 8.80 40.05 21.48
CA ARG A 9 8.66 40.71 20.15
C ARG A 9 8.59 39.59 19.05
N GLY A 10 8.54 39.79 17.73
CA GLY A 10 8.59 40.96 16.83
C GLY A 10 8.88 40.50 15.37
N ALA A 11 8.78 41.39 14.37
CA ALA A 11 8.87 41.16 12.90
C ALA A 11 7.73 40.29 12.32
N GLU A 12 6.81 40.75 11.46
CA GLU A 12 6.83 41.67 10.30
C GLU A 12 7.48 41.15 9.02
N ASN A 13 6.80 41.47 7.91
CA ASN A 13 7.18 41.39 6.49
C ASN A 13 7.15 40.03 5.78
N SER A 14 6.71 39.96 4.52
CA SER A 14 5.75 40.82 3.78
C SER A 14 5.32 40.08 2.51
N CYS A 15 4.11 40.35 2.03
CA CYS A 15 3.68 39.89 0.71
C CYS A 15 4.41 40.70 -0.36
N SER A 16 5.18 40.03 -1.23
CA SER A 16 5.74 40.63 -2.45
C SER A 16 5.36 39.80 -3.66
N LEU A 17 4.41 40.32 -4.44
CA LEU A 17 4.28 39.94 -5.85
C LEU A 17 5.58 40.36 -6.56
N MET A 18 6.20 39.44 -7.30
CA MET A 18 7.00 39.81 -8.47
C MET A 18 6.53 39.04 -9.69
N SER A 19 5.69 39.71 -10.47
CA SER A 19 5.44 39.38 -11.86
C SER A 19 6.78 39.32 -12.62
N ARG A 20 7.02 38.25 -13.39
CA ARG A 20 7.98 38.26 -14.50
C ARG A 20 7.37 37.55 -15.69
N PHE A 21 6.94 38.35 -16.66
CA PHE A 21 6.81 37.89 -18.04
C PHE A 21 8.22 37.55 -18.57
N PRO A 22 8.39 36.50 -19.37
CA PRO A 22 9.54 36.39 -20.25
C PRO A 22 9.30 37.27 -21.49
N ASP A 23 10.25 38.17 -21.76
CA ASP A 23 10.28 38.94 -23.02
C ASP A 23 10.46 38.00 -24.22
N THR A 24 9.83 38.37 -25.34
CA THR A 24 9.98 37.68 -26.62
C THR A 24 11.22 38.15 -27.35
N ASP A 25 12.33 37.43 -27.21
CA ASP A 25 13.46 37.61 -28.11
C ASP A 25 13.17 36.98 -29.47
N GLN A 26 13.02 37.85 -30.47
CA GLN A 26 12.95 37.48 -31.87
C GLN A 26 14.30 36.88 -32.29
N HIS A 27 14.38 35.57 -32.55
CA HIS A 27 15.18 34.96 -33.61
C HIS A 27 14.82 33.46 -33.71
N GLY A 28 14.47 33.01 -34.92
CA GLY A 28 13.94 31.66 -35.13
C GLY A 28 14.99 30.56 -35.03
N SER A 29 14.96 29.78 -33.95
CA SER A 29 15.48 28.41 -33.92
C SER A 29 14.81 27.61 -32.81
N ALA A 30 13.99 26.63 -33.20
CA ALA A 30 13.36 25.73 -32.25
C ALA A 30 14.41 24.79 -31.64
N ILE A 31 14.92 25.15 -30.46
CA ILE A 31 15.74 24.24 -29.66
C ILE A 31 14.81 23.12 -29.18
N LEU A 32 14.81 22.02 -29.92
CA LEU A 32 14.13 20.79 -29.56
C LEU A 32 14.84 20.19 -28.35
N VAL A 33 14.49 20.65 -27.15
CA VAL A 33 14.92 20.03 -25.89
C VAL A 33 14.35 18.62 -25.87
N LYS A 34 15.18 17.66 -26.27
CA LYS A 34 14.89 16.24 -26.08
C LYS A 34 14.74 16.02 -24.58
N ALA A 35 13.50 15.93 -24.12
CA ALA A 35 13.20 15.40 -22.81
C ALA A 35 13.81 14.00 -22.73
N HIS A 36 14.91 13.87 -22.00
CA HIS A 36 15.48 12.57 -21.66
C HIS A 36 14.39 11.79 -20.95
N ARG A 37 13.95 10.68 -21.54
CA ARG A 37 13.09 9.73 -20.84
C ARG A 37 13.91 9.14 -19.70
N SER A 38 13.78 9.70 -18.50
CA SER A 38 14.15 8.96 -17.30
C SER A 38 13.28 7.71 -17.27
N THR A 39 13.93 6.55 -17.22
CA THR A 39 13.27 5.26 -16.98
C THR A 39 13.09 4.99 -15.49
N GLU A 40 13.02 6.04 -14.68
CA GLU A 40 12.53 5.97 -13.30
C GLU A 40 11.02 5.72 -13.36
N SER A 41 10.65 4.45 -13.38
CA SER A 41 9.32 4.01 -13.00
C SER A 41 9.03 4.54 -11.59
N TRP A 42 8.23 5.60 -11.49
CA TRP A 42 7.69 6.01 -10.19
C TRP A 42 7.00 4.79 -9.57
N PRO A 43 7.25 4.48 -8.29
CA PRO A 43 6.72 3.28 -7.68
C PRO A 43 5.19 3.27 -7.79
N PRO A 44 4.56 2.11 -8.04
CA PRO A 44 3.11 2.00 -8.02
C PRO A 44 2.56 2.49 -6.68
N MET A 45 1.36 3.07 -6.70
CA MET A 45 0.67 3.59 -5.52
C MET A 45 0.34 2.43 -4.58
N ARG A 46 1.26 2.17 -3.66
CA ARG A 46 1.22 1.09 -2.68
C ARG A 46 1.05 1.67 -1.28
N TRP A 47 0.15 1.06 -0.53
CA TRP A 47 -0.13 1.35 0.87
C TRP A 47 0.24 0.10 1.68
N ASP A 48 0.72 0.24 2.92
CA ASP A 48 1.25 -0.91 3.66
C ASP A 48 0.93 -0.79 5.16
N MET A 49 0.26 -1.82 5.70
CA MET A 49 0.01 -1.95 7.14
C MET A 49 1.22 -2.42 7.94
N ARG A 50 2.30 -2.87 7.25
CA ARG A 50 3.53 -3.44 7.81
C ARG A 50 3.36 -4.76 8.57
N ASP A 51 2.22 -5.43 8.40
CA ASP A 51 1.98 -6.79 8.91
C ASP A 51 2.48 -7.89 7.95
N GLY A 52 2.98 -7.51 6.76
CA GLY A 52 3.46 -8.42 5.72
C GLY A 52 2.36 -9.18 4.97
N LEU A 53 1.08 -8.85 5.20
CA LEU A 53 -0.07 -9.53 4.61
C LEU A 53 -1.04 -8.57 3.91
N HIS A 54 -1.13 -7.33 4.40
CA HIS A 54 -2.00 -6.28 3.87
C HIS A 54 -1.18 -5.13 3.25
N GLU A 55 -0.70 -5.36 2.03
CA GLU A 55 -0.26 -4.31 1.12
C GLU A 55 -1.46 -3.95 0.21
N GLY A 56 -1.78 -2.66 0.15
CA GLY A 56 -2.83 -2.08 -0.65
C GLY A 56 -2.32 -1.50 -1.97
N SER A 57 -3.15 -1.50 -3.00
CA SER A 57 -2.83 -0.87 -4.28
C SER A 57 -4.06 -0.21 -4.91
N LEU A 58 -3.82 0.82 -5.71
CA LEU A 58 -4.82 1.35 -6.63
C LEU A 58 -4.81 0.52 -7.91
N SER A 59 -5.94 -0.13 -8.22
CA SER A 59 -6.11 -0.93 -9.43
C SER A 59 -7.00 -0.24 -10.46
N ALA A 60 -6.58 -0.21 -11.72
CA ALA A 60 -7.43 0.12 -12.86
C ALA A 60 -8.34 -1.07 -13.22
N ILE A 61 -9.54 -0.79 -13.73
CA ILE A 61 -10.52 -1.79 -14.18
C ILE A 61 -10.82 -1.58 -15.65
N ILE A 62 -10.74 -2.67 -16.43
CA ILE A 62 -10.99 -2.67 -17.89
C ILE A 62 -12.45 -3.04 -18.21
N PRO A 63 -12.91 -2.92 -19.47
CA PRO A 63 -14.33 -3.11 -19.82
C PRO A 63 -14.90 -4.50 -19.50
N ASP A 64 -14.07 -5.55 -19.56
CA ASP A 64 -14.46 -6.93 -19.23
C ASP A 64 -14.42 -7.26 -17.72
N GLY A 65 -14.09 -6.27 -16.88
CA GLY A 65 -14.09 -6.38 -15.42
C GLY A 65 -12.77 -6.86 -14.81
N ARG A 66 -11.79 -7.28 -15.62
CA ARG A 66 -10.43 -7.57 -15.12
C ARG A 66 -9.75 -6.31 -14.59
N VAL A 67 -8.76 -6.51 -13.72
CA VAL A 67 -8.06 -5.44 -13.00
C VAL A 67 -6.55 -5.53 -13.19
N SER A 68 -5.87 -4.40 -12.99
CA SER A 68 -4.41 -4.33 -12.95
C SER A 68 -3.93 -3.23 -12.03
N GLU A 69 -2.78 -3.49 -11.39
CA GLU A 69 -2.07 -2.59 -10.49
C GLU A 69 -1.10 -1.66 -11.25
N ASP A 70 -0.88 -1.90 -12.55
CA ASP A 70 -0.12 -1.01 -13.43
C ASP A 70 -1.04 0.05 -14.04
N VAL A 71 -0.95 1.27 -13.54
CA VAL A 71 -1.85 2.37 -13.91
C VAL A 71 -1.13 3.59 -14.50
N ARG A 72 0.15 3.44 -14.89
CA ARG A 72 1.04 4.60 -15.19
C ARG A 72 1.82 4.52 -16.51
N MET A 73 1.58 3.52 -17.35
CA MET A 73 2.40 3.27 -18.54
C MET A 73 1.78 3.72 -19.88
N GLY A 74 0.56 4.29 -19.89
CA GLY A 74 -0.20 4.62 -21.11
C GLY A 74 -0.87 3.41 -21.77
N VAL A 75 -0.53 2.24 -21.25
CA VAL A 75 -1.09 0.92 -21.49
C VAL A 75 -1.04 0.18 -20.16
N VAL A 76 -2.11 -0.51 -19.82
CA VAL A 76 -2.27 -1.31 -18.60
C VAL A 76 -2.04 -2.78 -18.96
N ALA A 77 -1.09 -3.44 -18.31
CA ALA A 77 -0.90 -4.88 -18.45
C ALA A 77 -1.89 -5.64 -17.57
N VAL A 78 -2.76 -6.47 -18.15
CA VAL A 78 -3.84 -7.18 -17.45
C VAL A 78 -3.69 -8.69 -17.61
N GLU A 79 -3.78 -9.45 -16.53
CA GLU A 79 -3.70 -10.90 -16.58
C GLU A 79 -4.91 -11.53 -17.32
N GLY A 80 -4.67 -12.68 -17.96
CA GLY A 80 -5.66 -13.39 -18.75
C GLY A 80 -5.64 -12.98 -20.23
N ILE A 81 -6.07 -13.90 -21.08
CA ILE A 81 -6.17 -13.69 -22.53
C ILE A 81 -7.64 -13.77 -22.93
N SER A 82 -8.24 -12.62 -23.24
CA SER A 82 -9.62 -12.50 -23.74
C SER A 82 -9.70 -12.60 -25.27
N GLY A 83 -8.62 -12.25 -25.98
CA GLY A 83 -8.61 -12.04 -27.42
C GLY A 83 -9.04 -10.63 -27.87
N ASN A 84 -9.53 -9.80 -26.95
CA ASN A 84 -10.02 -8.44 -27.26
C ASN A 84 -8.90 -7.39 -27.34
N PHE A 85 -7.70 -7.70 -26.85
CA PHE A 85 -6.59 -6.77 -26.71
C PHE A 85 -5.25 -7.42 -27.16
N PRO A 86 -4.26 -6.62 -27.60
CA PRO A 86 -2.92 -7.14 -27.94
C PRO A 86 -2.28 -7.86 -26.74
N ARG A 87 -1.54 -8.94 -26.99
CA ARG A 87 -0.80 -9.64 -25.92
C ARG A 87 0.43 -8.84 -25.49
N HIS A 88 0.75 -8.89 -24.20
CA HIS A 88 1.97 -8.28 -23.67
C HIS A 88 3.21 -9.00 -24.21
N PRO A 89 4.19 -8.29 -24.81
CA PRO A 89 5.29 -8.91 -25.58
C PRO A 89 6.17 -9.83 -24.73
N ASN A 90 6.34 -9.49 -23.45
CA ASN A 90 7.25 -10.20 -22.53
C ASN A 90 6.52 -11.09 -21.51
N ILE A 91 5.19 -10.93 -21.34
CA ILE A 91 4.41 -11.62 -20.30
C ILE A 91 3.27 -12.36 -20.99
N LYS A 92 3.50 -13.64 -21.32
CA LYS A 92 2.66 -14.43 -22.22
C LYS A 92 1.22 -14.66 -21.72
N THR A 93 0.97 -14.44 -20.43
CA THR A 93 -0.35 -14.57 -19.79
C THR A 93 -1.15 -13.26 -19.77
N HIS A 94 -0.57 -12.14 -20.21
CA HIS A 94 -1.18 -10.81 -20.10
C HIS A 94 -1.56 -10.20 -21.45
N GLU A 95 -2.55 -9.33 -21.42
CA GLU A 95 -2.94 -8.42 -22.49
C GLU A 95 -2.58 -6.97 -22.14
N MET A 96 -2.41 -6.13 -23.16
CA MET A 96 -2.13 -4.70 -23.03
C MET A 96 -3.38 -3.90 -23.39
N VAL A 97 -3.93 -3.20 -22.40
CA VAL A 97 -5.16 -2.41 -22.55
C VAL A 97 -4.80 -0.92 -22.57
N PRO A 98 -5.14 -0.17 -23.62
CA PRO A 98 -4.93 1.28 -23.66
C PRO A 98 -5.58 2.04 -22.49
N ASP A 99 -4.94 3.11 -22.01
CA ASP A 99 -5.42 3.87 -20.84
C ASP A 99 -6.77 4.59 -21.07
N ASP A 100 -7.18 4.82 -22.33
CA ASP A 100 -8.50 5.35 -22.70
C ASP A 100 -9.63 4.32 -22.56
N GLN A 101 -9.32 3.02 -22.63
CA GLN A 101 -10.25 1.91 -22.39
C GLN A 101 -10.48 1.62 -20.90
N ILE A 102 -9.76 2.27 -19.99
CA ILE A 102 -9.98 2.10 -18.55
C ILE A 102 -11.30 2.75 -18.16
N VAL A 103 -12.20 1.94 -17.63
CA VAL A 103 -13.60 2.30 -17.30
C VAL A 103 -13.78 2.68 -15.83
N GLY A 104 -12.75 2.53 -15.01
CA GLY A 104 -12.84 2.75 -13.57
C GLY A 104 -11.65 2.25 -12.78
N TRP A 105 -11.77 2.30 -11.45
CA TRP A 105 -10.74 1.92 -10.49
C TRP A 105 -11.35 1.21 -9.28
N CYS A 106 -10.53 0.48 -8.53
CA CYS A 106 -10.85 0.05 -7.17
C CYS A 106 -9.58 -0.04 -6.33
N ALA A 107 -9.76 -0.10 -5.02
CA ALA A 107 -8.69 -0.45 -4.11
C ALA A 107 -8.52 -1.97 -4.14
N ALA A 108 -7.29 -2.44 -4.08
CA ALA A 108 -6.93 -3.84 -4.01
C ALA A 108 -6.08 -4.08 -2.75
N CYS A 109 -6.07 -5.32 -2.25
CA CYS A 109 -5.13 -5.74 -1.22
C CYS A 109 -4.56 -7.12 -1.55
N THR A 110 -3.30 -7.37 -1.15
CA THR A 110 -2.58 -8.64 -1.30
C THR A 110 -3.26 -9.83 -0.63
N CYS A 111 -4.09 -9.60 0.40
CA CYS A 111 -4.93 -10.63 1.02
C CYS A 111 -6.07 -11.15 0.11
N GLY A 112 -6.23 -10.57 -1.09
CA GLY A 112 -7.27 -10.91 -2.06
C GLY A 112 -8.50 -9.99 -2.01
N TRP A 113 -8.58 -9.07 -1.05
CA TRP A 113 -9.67 -8.10 -1.00
C TRP A 113 -9.66 -7.14 -2.21
N ARG A 114 -10.87 -6.73 -2.60
CA ARG A 114 -11.15 -5.73 -3.61
C ARG A 114 -12.23 -4.80 -3.09
N GLY A 115 -11.94 -3.50 -3.11
CA GLY A 115 -12.86 -2.45 -2.70
C GLY A 115 -13.96 -2.18 -3.72
N PRO A 116 -14.90 -1.29 -3.38
CA PRO A 116 -15.97 -0.88 -4.28
C PRO A 116 -15.43 -0.32 -5.61
N ARG A 117 -16.16 -0.58 -6.70
CA ARG A 117 -15.84 0.01 -8.00
C ARG A 117 -16.10 1.52 -8.00
N TRP A 118 -15.10 2.25 -8.45
CA TRP A 118 -15.20 3.61 -8.98
C TRP A 118 -15.36 3.57 -10.49
N SER A 119 -16.21 4.42 -11.04
CA SER A 119 -16.46 4.50 -12.48
C SER A 119 -15.89 5.79 -13.05
N ARG A 120 -15.22 5.69 -14.20
CA ARG A 120 -14.78 6.85 -14.99
C ARG A 120 -16.00 7.57 -15.56
N VAL A 121 -15.94 8.90 -15.60
CA VAL A 121 -16.92 9.76 -16.28
C VAL A 121 -16.23 10.77 -17.19
N ASP A 122 -16.90 11.17 -18.27
CA ASP A 122 -16.31 11.96 -19.36
C ASP A 122 -16.23 13.46 -19.07
N THR A 123 -16.93 13.95 -18.03
CA THR A 123 -16.94 15.37 -17.68
C THR A 123 -16.74 15.61 -16.19
N SER A 124 -16.03 16.70 -15.84
CA SER A 124 -15.81 17.12 -14.46
C SER A 124 -17.11 17.39 -13.69
N ARG A 125 -18.19 17.77 -14.38
CA ARG A 125 -19.53 18.00 -13.79
C ARG A 125 -20.20 16.70 -13.31
N GLN A 126 -19.85 15.55 -13.89
CA GLN A 126 -20.36 14.24 -13.46
C GLN A 126 -19.56 13.66 -12.28
N ALA A 127 -18.37 14.18 -11.98
CA ALA A 127 -17.53 13.70 -10.90
C ALA A 127 -18.22 13.90 -9.54
N ALA A 128 -18.21 12.86 -8.71
CA ALA A 128 -18.80 12.87 -7.38
C ALA A 128 -18.18 11.75 -6.53
N LEU A 129 -17.29 12.13 -5.59
CA LEU A 129 -16.62 11.18 -4.69
C LEU A 129 -17.64 10.33 -3.90
N SER A 130 -18.71 10.95 -3.41
CA SER A 130 -19.80 10.27 -2.68
C SER A 130 -20.58 9.23 -3.51
N LYS A 131 -20.46 9.27 -4.85
CA LYS A 131 -21.06 8.32 -5.78
C LYS A 131 -20.02 7.44 -6.48
N ARG A 132 -18.75 7.54 -6.10
CA ARG A 132 -17.60 6.88 -6.75
C ARG A 132 -17.49 7.16 -8.25
N LEU A 133 -17.80 8.39 -8.65
CA LEU A 133 -17.67 8.87 -10.03
C LEU A 133 -16.42 9.73 -10.15
N ALA A 134 -15.44 9.25 -10.91
CA ALA A 134 -14.13 9.86 -11.08
C ALA A 134 -14.00 10.44 -12.50
N TYR A 135 -13.84 11.76 -12.62
CA TYR A 135 -13.53 12.37 -13.90
C TYR A 135 -12.05 12.17 -14.24
N LEU A 136 -11.81 11.61 -15.42
CA LEU A 136 -10.50 11.56 -16.06
C LEU A 136 -10.72 11.70 -17.57
N PRO A 137 -10.24 12.77 -18.22
CA PRO A 137 -10.40 12.94 -19.67
C PRO A 137 -9.82 11.73 -20.42
N SER A 138 -10.41 11.39 -21.57
CA SER A 138 -10.01 10.23 -22.39
C SER A 138 -8.61 10.35 -23.01
N LEU A 139 -7.95 11.50 -22.85
CA LEU A 139 -6.60 11.79 -23.32
C LEU A 139 -5.64 11.92 -22.13
N GLY A 140 -4.90 10.86 -21.83
CA GLY A 140 -3.91 10.84 -20.76
C GLY A 140 -3.74 9.46 -20.13
N PHE A 141 -2.88 9.40 -19.10
CA PHE A 141 -2.67 8.18 -18.31
C PHE A 141 -3.90 7.85 -17.48
N ALA A 142 -4.15 6.56 -17.23
CA ALA A 142 -5.26 6.03 -16.44
C ALA A 142 -5.10 6.24 -14.91
N VAL A 143 -4.46 7.34 -14.51
CA VAL A 143 -4.27 7.74 -13.10
C VAL A 143 -5.45 8.63 -12.70
N PRO A 144 -6.26 8.26 -11.70
CA PRO A 144 -7.35 9.10 -11.25
C PRO A 144 -6.82 10.32 -10.47
N SER A 145 -7.68 11.29 -10.17
CA SER A 145 -7.29 12.47 -9.39
C SER A 145 -6.93 12.11 -7.95
N VAL A 146 -6.09 12.94 -7.31
CA VAL A 146 -5.64 12.74 -5.91
C VAL A 146 -6.80 12.49 -4.94
N GLY A 147 -7.90 13.25 -5.04
CA GLY A 147 -9.07 13.04 -4.17
C GLY A 147 -9.84 11.72 -4.40
N VAL A 148 -9.62 11.04 -5.53
CA VAL A 148 -10.09 9.66 -5.78
C VAL A 148 -9.09 8.66 -5.23
N GLU A 149 -7.78 8.89 -5.40
CA GLU A 149 -6.72 8.08 -4.77
C GLU A 149 -6.83 8.07 -3.24
N GLU A 150 -7.01 9.23 -2.61
CA GLU A 150 -7.26 9.37 -1.17
C GLU A 150 -8.52 8.63 -0.72
N ALA A 151 -9.60 8.71 -1.50
CA ALA A 151 -10.84 8.00 -1.18
C ALA A 151 -10.70 6.47 -1.30
N LEU A 152 -9.93 5.99 -2.29
CA LEU A 152 -9.57 4.58 -2.45
C LEU A 152 -8.65 4.10 -1.33
N HIS A 153 -7.67 4.91 -0.92
CA HIS A 153 -6.80 4.64 0.23
C HIS A 153 -7.60 4.50 1.52
N LEU A 154 -8.55 5.41 1.78
CA LEU A 154 -9.48 5.34 2.92
C LEU A 154 -10.45 4.16 2.85
N GLU A 155 -10.74 3.61 1.66
CA GLU A 155 -11.52 2.38 1.51
C GLU A 155 -10.68 1.14 1.83
N TRP A 156 -9.42 1.12 1.39
CA TRP A 156 -8.45 0.09 1.77
C TRP A 156 -8.14 0.09 3.27
N GLU A 157 -7.86 1.25 3.87
CA GLU A 157 -7.48 1.38 5.29
C GLU A 157 -8.57 0.81 6.20
N LYS A 158 -9.85 1.09 5.90
CA LYS A 158 -11.00 0.54 6.63
C LYS A 158 -11.11 -0.99 6.56
N HIS A 159 -10.61 -1.60 5.50
CA HIS A 159 -10.51 -3.05 5.38
C HIS A 159 -9.26 -3.59 6.09
N ALA A 160 -8.10 -2.99 5.83
CA ALA A 160 -6.80 -3.49 6.24
C ALA A 160 -6.55 -3.33 7.74
N PHE A 161 -7.02 -2.25 8.38
CA PHE A 161 -6.80 -2.00 9.81
C PHE A 161 -7.34 -3.11 10.74
N PRO A 162 -8.63 -3.53 10.68
CA PRO A 162 -9.10 -4.64 11.51
C PRO A 162 -8.48 -5.99 11.10
N ALA A 163 -8.14 -6.18 9.83
CA ALA A 163 -7.54 -7.42 9.35
C ALA A 163 -6.10 -7.59 9.86
N ALA A 164 -5.29 -6.52 9.85
CA ALA A 164 -3.94 -6.49 10.39
C ALA A 164 -3.90 -6.76 11.90
N ALA A 165 -4.87 -6.25 12.66
CA ALA A 165 -4.99 -6.56 14.10
C ALA A 165 -5.22 -8.07 14.35
N ILE A 166 -6.01 -8.75 13.50
CA ILE A 166 -6.18 -10.20 13.56
C ILE A 166 -4.91 -10.94 13.11
N SER A 167 -4.22 -10.45 12.06
CA SER A 167 -2.90 -10.96 11.64
C SER A 167 -1.89 -10.95 12.79
N GLU A 168 -1.79 -9.85 13.54
CA GLU A 168 -0.89 -9.70 14.68
C GLU A 168 -1.20 -10.71 15.79
N LEU A 169 -2.48 -10.88 16.14
CA LEU A 169 -2.90 -11.89 17.13
C LEU A 169 -2.54 -13.32 16.70
N ASN A 170 -2.75 -13.67 15.42
CA ASN A 170 -2.37 -14.97 14.88
C ASN A 170 -0.85 -15.18 14.90
N ALA A 171 -0.07 -14.14 14.59
CA ALA A 171 1.39 -14.18 14.69
C ALA A 171 1.86 -14.37 16.13
N ALA A 172 1.22 -13.71 17.10
CA ALA A 172 1.51 -13.86 18.53
C ALA A 172 1.19 -15.28 19.05
N VAL A 173 0.05 -15.87 18.65
CA VAL A 173 -0.29 -17.26 18.99
C VAL A 173 0.76 -18.22 18.44
N LYS A 174 1.10 -18.10 17.15
CA LYS A 174 2.13 -18.94 16.52
C LYS A 174 3.50 -18.80 17.21
N ALA A 175 3.90 -17.58 17.55
CA ALA A 175 5.14 -17.34 18.28
C ALA A 175 5.14 -17.98 19.69
N ALA A 176 3.99 -18.00 20.37
CA ALA A 176 3.83 -18.67 21.65
C ALA A 176 3.91 -20.20 21.53
N GLU A 177 3.28 -20.80 20.52
CA GLU A 177 3.37 -22.23 20.21
C GLU A 177 4.81 -22.66 19.86
N GLU A 178 5.51 -21.86 19.05
CA GLU A 178 6.92 -22.07 18.71
C GLU A 178 7.82 -21.94 19.95
N ALA A 179 7.55 -20.97 20.83
CA ALA A 179 8.28 -20.80 22.09
C ALA A 179 8.05 -21.96 23.07
N ALA A 180 6.80 -22.43 23.22
CA ALA A 180 6.46 -23.61 24.01
C ALA A 180 7.16 -24.87 23.46
N SER A 181 7.08 -25.09 22.16
CA SER A 181 7.75 -26.22 21.49
C SER A 181 9.28 -26.16 21.62
N ARG A 182 9.87 -24.96 21.63
CA ARG A 182 11.31 -24.76 21.90
C ARG A 182 11.66 -25.07 23.35
N LEU A 183 10.82 -24.67 24.30
CA LEU A 183 10.97 -24.98 25.72
C LEU A 183 10.95 -26.50 25.96
N ASP A 184 9.97 -27.21 25.39
CA ASP A 184 9.85 -28.66 25.54
C ASP A 184 11.09 -29.40 24.99
N ARG A 185 11.57 -29.01 23.80
CA ARG A 185 12.83 -29.52 23.23
C ARG A 185 14.04 -29.18 24.11
N GLY A 186 14.07 -27.98 24.70
CA GLY A 186 15.11 -27.54 25.64
C GLY A 186 15.16 -28.41 26.89
N VAL A 187 14.01 -28.65 27.53
CA VAL A 187 13.87 -29.53 28.70
C VAL A 187 14.29 -30.96 28.36
N ALA A 188 13.79 -31.53 27.26
CA ALA A 188 14.17 -32.87 26.82
C ALA A 188 15.68 -32.99 26.54
N SER A 189 16.32 -31.94 25.98
CA SER A 189 17.76 -31.91 25.77
C SER A 189 18.53 -31.84 27.11
N ALA A 190 18.11 -30.98 28.04
CA ALA A 190 18.70 -30.88 29.37
C ALA A 190 18.59 -32.20 30.15
N ARG A 191 17.45 -32.90 30.07
CA ARG A 191 17.25 -34.22 30.68
C ARG A 191 18.16 -35.29 30.07
N ARG A 192 18.36 -35.32 28.75
CA ARG A 192 19.34 -36.21 28.10
C ARG A 192 20.78 -35.91 28.51
N ALA A 193 21.10 -34.65 28.82
CA ALA A 193 22.39 -34.24 29.37
C ALA A 193 22.54 -34.48 30.90
N GLY A 194 21.57 -35.14 31.54
CA GLY A 194 21.60 -35.47 32.97
C GLY A 194 21.24 -34.32 33.92
N VAL A 195 20.84 -33.15 33.41
CA VAL A 195 20.48 -31.97 34.23
C VAL A 195 19.29 -32.31 35.13
N SER A 196 19.41 -32.05 36.43
CA SER A 196 18.39 -32.41 37.43
C SER A 196 17.11 -31.60 37.27
N TRP A 197 15.97 -32.17 37.65
CA TRP A 197 14.68 -31.46 37.67
C TRP A 197 14.68 -30.21 38.57
N ALA A 198 15.52 -30.17 39.60
CA ALA A 198 15.66 -29.00 40.47
C ALA A 198 16.37 -27.85 39.73
N LEU A 199 17.42 -28.14 38.97
CA LEU A 199 18.14 -27.14 38.18
C LEU A 199 17.32 -26.68 36.97
N ILE A 200 16.57 -27.57 36.32
CA ILE A 200 15.61 -27.21 35.27
C ILE A 200 14.49 -26.32 35.81
N GLY A 201 13.87 -26.69 36.94
CA GLY A 201 12.85 -25.85 37.58
C GLY A 201 13.37 -24.46 37.94
N SER A 202 14.56 -24.39 38.55
CA SER A 202 15.24 -23.13 38.88
C SER A 202 15.48 -22.25 37.65
N ALA A 203 15.98 -22.84 36.54
CA ALA A 203 16.22 -22.11 35.29
C ALA A 203 14.92 -21.61 34.62
N LEU A 204 13.78 -22.22 34.91
CA LEU A 204 12.46 -21.84 34.38
C LEU A 204 11.61 -21.02 35.37
N GLY A 205 12.12 -20.71 36.56
CA GLY A 205 11.38 -19.97 37.59
C GLY A 205 10.22 -20.74 38.23
N ILE A 206 10.24 -22.08 38.20
CA ILE A 206 9.18 -22.95 38.74
C ILE A 206 9.72 -23.98 39.74
N SER A 207 8.83 -24.62 40.50
CA SER A 207 9.25 -25.67 41.44
C SER A 207 9.79 -26.92 40.72
N ARG A 208 10.69 -27.66 41.40
CA ARG A 208 11.15 -29.00 40.96
C ARG A 208 9.97 -29.92 40.63
N GLN A 209 8.92 -29.87 41.44
CA GLN A 209 7.76 -30.74 41.32
C GLN A 209 6.96 -30.39 40.06
N SER A 210 6.67 -29.12 39.83
CA SER A 210 5.98 -28.63 38.63
C SER A 210 6.78 -28.92 37.34
N ALA A 211 8.11 -28.84 37.39
CA ALA A 211 8.96 -29.23 36.26
C ALA A 211 8.90 -30.74 35.99
N HIS A 212 8.87 -31.57 37.04
CA HIS A 212 8.73 -33.02 36.90
C HIS A 212 7.34 -33.40 36.36
N GLU A 213 6.27 -32.84 36.92
CA GLU A 213 4.88 -33.16 36.54
C GLU A 213 4.57 -32.78 35.08
N LYS A 214 5.17 -31.69 34.57
CA LYS A 214 4.92 -31.22 33.20
C LYS A 214 5.73 -31.94 32.12
N TRP A 215 6.93 -32.45 32.44
CA TRP A 215 7.87 -32.97 31.44
C TRP A 215 8.46 -34.36 31.75
N SER A 216 8.04 -35.02 32.83
CA SER A 216 8.24 -36.47 32.96
C SER A 216 7.43 -37.20 31.88
N PRO A 217 7.95 -38.32 31.33
CA PRO A 217 7.11 -39.36 30.72
C PRO A 217 6.09 -39.92 31.72
#